data_AF-A0A9D2I5C9-F1
#
_entry.id   AF-A0A9D2I5C9-F1
#
_cell.length_a   1.000
_cell.length_b   1.000
_cell.length_c   1.000
_cell.angle_alpha   90.00
_cell.angle_beta   90.00
_cell.angle_gamma   90.00
#
_symmetry.space_group_name_H-M   'P 1'
#
loop_
_entity.id
_entity.type
_entity.pdbx_description
1 polymer ?
#
loop_
_entity_poly.entity_id
_entity_poly.type
_entity_poly.pdbx_seq_one_letter_code
_entity_poly.pdbx_strand_id
1 'polypeptide(L)'
;MDIRKHMIFSGEVQGVGFRYRAFRSAQELGLTGWVANLDDGRVEMEVQGEEEQIDCLKEKLSDSRWIKILNIEEKFIPAVKEQEFQVIDEKEAVKRSRKGYRQMEEELKKTEDEAEEEEEQSVPPYARSGKGIKISGPMLYSNEFTITEAIFQEYFKAYMGKYRRIYYIVGGVSFVLGAFTYLAGNATSALLFFIITVLCIFLPANTYRSAKNKKYIQQVEKNGGKPLERRVLFYSDGLEVFSNNGAHSVFSYDDITSIIPSRSLYVLVIRKKLSLLVLRDSFTKGTLEEWKKFMAGKGKWKIR
;
A
#
# COMPACT_ATOMS: atom_id res chain seq x y z
N MET A 1 -18.59 -6.01 14.16
CA MET A 1 -18.57 -6.11 12.68
C MET A 1 -18.36 -7.57 12.37
N ASP A 2 -19.24 -8.17 11.59
CA ASP A 2 -19.16 -9.60 11.32
C ASP A 2 -17.95 -9.89 10.43
N ILE A 3 -17.16 -10.85 10.87
CA ILE A 3 -16.04 -11.38 10.11
C ILE A 3 -16.41 -12.78 9.60
N ARG A 4 -15.80 -13.20 8.49
CA ARG A 4 -15.96 -14.56 7.97
C ARG A 4 -14.59 -15.23 7.90
N LYS A 5 -14.49 -16.43 8.46
CA LYS A 5 -13.27 -17.25 8.47
C LYS A 5 -13.52 -18.54 7.70
N HIS A 6 -12.62 -18.86 6.78
CA HIS A 6 -12.47 -20.18 6.17
C HIS A 6 -11.47 -20.97 7.02
N MET A 7 -11.86 -22.16 7.47
CA MET A 7 -11.10 -22.98 8.39
C MET A 7 -10.97 -24.42 7.88
N ILE A 8 -9.76 -24.98 8.00
CA ILE A 8 -9.48 -26.38 7.76
C ILE A 8 -8.96 -27.02 9.04
N PHE A 9 -9.65 -28.06 9.51
CA PHE A 9 -9.31 -28.82 10.69
C PHE A 9 -8.68 -30.16 10.31
N SER A 10 -7.60 -30.51 10.99
CA SER A 10 -6.92 -31.80 10.83
C SER A 10 -6.70 -32.49 12.18
N GLY A 11 -6.61 -33.82 12.17
CA GLY A 11 -6.53 -34.66 13.36
C GLY A 11 -7.60 -35.76 13.38
N GLU A 12 -8.03 -36.19 14.56
CA GLU A 12 -9.18 -37.08 14.72
C GLU A 12 -10.47 -36.24 14.66
N VAL A 13 -10.86 -35.84 13.45
CA VAL A 13 -11.96 -34.90 13.19
C VAL A 13 -13.11 -35.49 12.38
N GLN A 14 -12.96 -36.69 11.82
CA GLN A 14 -14.04 -37.42 11.13
C GLN A 14 -14.47 -38.68 11.91
N GLY A 15 -15.72 -39.11 11.72
CA GLY A 15 -16.28 -40.26 12.45
C GLY A 15 -16.55 -40.02 13.95
N VAL A 16 -16.27 -38.80 14.44
CA VAL A 16 -16.32 -38.43 15.87
C VAL A 16 -17.42 -37.41 16.20
N GLY A 17 -18.32 -37.15 15.27
CA GLY A 17 -19.44 -36.20 15.45
C GLY A 17 -19.07 -34.73 15.28
N PHE A 18 -17.91 -34.40 14.71
CA PHE A 18 -17.42 -33.02 14.54
C PHE A 18 -18.45 -32.10 13.86
N ARG A 19 -18.95 -32.49 12.68
CA ARG A 19 -19.91 -31.67 11.90
C ARG A 19 -21.19 -31.37 12.69
N TYR A 20 -21.68 -32.35 13.46
CA TYR A 20 -22.85 -32.17 14.31
C TYR A 20 -22.59 -31.18 15.44
N ARG A 21 -21.44 -31.31 16.11
CA ARG A 21 -21.04 -30.39 17.18
C ARG A 21 -20.83 -28.96 16.64
N ALA A 22 -20.15 -28.81 15.51
CA ALA A 22 -19.96 -27.53 14.84
C ALA A 22 -21.29 -26.86 14.51
N PHE A 23 -22.23 -27.59 13.90
CA PHE A 23 -23.57 -27.09 13.60
C PHE A 23 -24.32 -26.63 14.85
N ARG A 24 -24.35 -27.47 15.91
CA ARG A 24 -25.05 -27.15 17.16
C ARG A 24 -24.45 -25.93 17.85
N SER A 25 -23.13 -25.89 17.99
CA SER A 25 -22.44 -24.77 18.63
C SER A 25 -22.55 -23.48 17.82
N ALA A 26 -22.49 -23.54 16.48
CA ALA A 26 -22.70 -22.39 15.63
C ALA A 26 -24.13 -21.81 15.77
N GLN A 27 -25.15 -22.67 15.83
CA GLN A 27 -26.53 -22.24 16.09
C GLN A 27 -26.70 -21.57 17.46
N GLU A 28 -26.11 -22.14 18.52
CA GLU A 28 -26.16 -21.58 19.88
C GLU A 28 -25.51 -20.20 19.97
N LEU A 29 -24.47 -19.96 19.18
CA LEU A 29 -23.68 -18.72 19.16
C LEU A 29 -24.19 -17.71 18.11
N GLY A 30 -25.26 -18.03 17.38
CA GLY A 30 -25.81 -17.16 16.34
C GLY A 30 -24.91 -16.97 15.11
N LEU A 31 -24.01 -17.93 14.86
CA LEU A 31 -23.09 -17.91 13.73
C LEU A 31 -23.74 -18.47 12.47
N THR A 32 -23.36 -17.96 11.30
CA THR A 32 -23.78 -18.46 9.99
C THR A 32 -22.60 -19.07 9.24
N GLY A 33 -22.85 -19.89 8.22
CA GLY A 33 -21.77 -20.61 7.54
C GLY A 33 -22.09 -22.03 7.12
N TRP A 34 -21.05 -22.86 7.03
CA TRP A 34 -21.22 -24.28 6.75
C TRP A 34 -20.03 -25.11 7.21
N VAL A 35 -20.24 -26.42 7.33
CA VAL A 35 -19.19 -27.41 7.65
C VAL A 35 -19.32 -28.66 6.77
N ALA A 36 -18.19 -29.19 6.29
CA ALA A 36 -18.12 -30.36 5.42
C ALA A 36 -16.91 -31.25 5.75
N ASN A 37 -17.04 -32.55 5.50
CA ASN A 37 -15.90 -33.46 5.52
C ASN A 37 -15.21 -33.42 4.15
N LEU A 38 -13.89 -33.49 4.14
CA LEU A 38 -13.07 -33.66 2.94
C LEU A 38 -12.67 -35.13 2.76
N ASP A 39 -12.47 -35.57 1.52
CA ASP A 39 -12.07 -36.94 1.19
C ASP A 39 -10.69 -37.32 1.76
N ASP A 40 -9.84 -36.32 2.05
CA ASP A 40 -8.51 -36.51 2.63
C ASP A 40 -8.50 -36.70 4.16
N GLY A 41 -9.68 -36.76 4.79
CA GLY A 41 -9.84 -36.96 6.23
C GLY A 41 -9.89 -35.67 7.05
N ARG A 42 -9.78 -34.49 6.43
CA ARG A 42 -9.92 -33.18 7.10
C ARG A 42 -11.38 -32.73 7.16
N VAL A 43 -11.65 -31.68 7.93
CA VAL A 43 -12.95 -30.99 7.95
C VAL A 43 -12.75 -29.55 7.51
N GLU A 44 -13.58 -29.11 6.57
CA GLU A 44 -13.62 -27.73 6.08
C GLU A 44 -14.83 -27.02 6.67
N MET A 45 -14.66 -25.76 7.06
CA MET A 45 -15.72 -24.95 7.64
C MET A 45 -15.57 -23.50 7.19
N GLU A 46 -16.67 -22.87 6.82
CA GLU A 46 -16.75 -21.42 6.78
C GLU A 46 -17.69 -20.97 7.88
N VAL A 47 -17.28 -19.95 8.62
CA VAL A 47 -18.09 -19.40 9.70
C VAL A 47 -18.05 -17.88 9.67
N GLN A 48 -19.22 -17.26 9.87
CA GLN A 48 -19.41 -15.83 9.88
C GLN A 48 -20.14 -15.38 11.14
N GLY A 49 -19.67 -14.27 11.71
CA GLY A 49 -20.27 -13.60 12.86
C GLY A 49 -19.25 -12.74 13.59
N GLU A 50 -19.54 -12.39 14.84
CA GLU A 50 -18.60 -11.67 15.68
C GLU A 50 -17.39 -12.53 16.04
N GLU A 51 -16.21 -11.92 16.09
CA GLU A 51 -14.95 -12.63 16.32
C GLU A 51 -14.95 -13.44 17.63
N GLU A 52 -15.47 -12.84 18.71
CA GLU A 52 -15.59 -13.48 20.02
C GLU A 52 -16.44 -14.76 19.98
N GLN A 53 -17.50 -14.76 19.17
CA GLN A 53 -18.38 -15.92 19.01
C GLN A 53 -17.69 -17.02 18.18
N ILE A 54 -16.92 -16.65 17.15
CA ILE A 54 -16.13 -17.61 16.37
C ILE A 54 -15.02 -18.23 17.21
N ASP A 55 -14.38 -17.46 18.08
CA ASP A 55 -13.38 -17.98 19.00
C ASP A 55 -14.02 -18.91 20.05
N CYS A 56 -15.19 -18.56 20.59
CA CYS A 56 -15.97 -19.44 21.45
C CYS A 56 -16.37 -20.75 20.74
N LEU A 57 -16.73 -20.69 19.44
CA LEU A 57 -16.99 -21.89 18.64
C LEU A 57 -15.76 -22.80 18.57
N LYS A 58 -14.56 -22.25 18.32
CA LYS A 58 -13.31 -23.02 18.28
C LYS A 58 -13.00 -23.68 19.63
N GLU A 59 -13.19 -22.97 20.73
CA GLU A 59 -13.05 -23.52 22.08
C GLU A 59 -14.04 -24.67 22.31
N LYS A 60 -15.32 -24.46 21.98
CA LYS A 60 -16.35 -25.50 22.08
C LYS A 60 -16.02 -26.71 21.21
N LEU A 61 -15.40 -26.55 20.05
CA LEU A 61 -15.00 -27.68 19.20
C LEU A 61 -13.80 -28.45 19.77
N SER A 62 -12.88 -27.73 20.41
CA SER A 62 -11.67 -28.28 21.03
C SER A 62 -11.96 -28.96 22.38
N ASP A 63 -13.00 -28.53 23.09
CA ASP A 63 -13.45 -29.08 24.38
C ASP A 63 -14.24 -30.40 24.21
N SER A 64 -13.65 -31.37 23.53
CA SER A 64 -14.28 -32.66 23.22
C SER A 64 -13.39 -33.82 23.62
N ARG A 65 -13.98 -34.83 24.26
CA ARG A 65 -13.28 -36.10 24.55
C ARG A 65 -12.98 -36.92 23.31
N TRP A 66 -13.75 -36.75 22.24
CA TRP A 66 -13.68 -37.58 21.04
C TRP A 66 -13.12 -36.85 19.82
N ILE A 67 -13.04 -35.52 19.85
CA ILE A 67 -12.47 -34.72 18.76
C ILE A 67 -11.07 -34.32 19.18
N LYS A 68 -10.05 -34.71 18.41
CA LYS A 68 -8.68 -34.25 18.61
C LYS A 68 -8.24 -33.40 17.43
N ILE A 69 -8.26 -32.10 17.61
CA ILE A 69 -7.77 -31.14 16.61
C ILE A 69 -6.25 -31.01 16.79
N LEU A 70 -5.49 -31.39 15.77
CA LEU A 70 -4.04 -31.25 15.75
C LEU A 70 -3.61 -29.89 15.17
N ASN A 71 -4.33 -29.42 14.16
CA ASN A 71 -4.05 -28.15 13.51
C ASN A 71 -5.33 -27.53 12.93
N ILE A 72 -5.38 -26.20 12.97
CA ILE A 72 -6.43 -25.36 12.38
C ILE A 72 -5.75 -24.39 11.43
N GLU A 73 -6.01 -24.52 10.13
CA GLU A 73 -5.65 -23.49 9.16
C GLU A 73 -6.81 -22.51 9.07
N GLU A 74 -6.56 -21.22 9.27
CA GLU A 74 -7.60 -20.19 9.21
C GLU A 74 -7.23 -19.07 8.23
N LYS A 75 -8.22 -18.59 7.47
CA LYS A 75 -8.10 -17.46 6.56
C LYS A 75 -9.33 -16.58 6.65
N PHE A 76 -9.12 -15.27 6.65
CA PHE A 76 -10.21 -14.32 6.51
C PHE A 76 -10.70 -14.33 5.06
N ILE A 77 -12.02 -14.36 4.90
CA ILE A 77 -12.68 -14.25 3.60
C ILE A 77 -13.79 -13.18 3.69
N PRO A 78 -14.22 -12.60 2.56
CA PRO A 78 -15.26 -11.58 2.57
C PRO A 78 -16.58 -12.09 3.17
N ALA A 79 -17.18 -11.26 4.02
CA ALA A 79 -18.48 -11.54 4.61
C ALA A 79 -19.57 -11.53 3.52
N VAL A 80 -20.49 -12.48 3.60
CA VAL A 80 -21.62 -12.63 2.68
C VAL A 80 -22.92 -12.60 3.45
N LYS A 81 -24.04 -12.35 2.76
CA LYS A 81 -25.36 -12.51 3.36
C LYS A 81 -25.71 -13.99 3.42
N GLU A 82 -25.31 -14.65 4.51
CA GLU A 82 -25.77 -15.98 4.89
C GLU A 82 -26.70 -15.88 6.09
N GLN A 83 -27.75 -16.69 6.09
CA GLN A 83 -28.81 -16.62 7.11
C GLN A 83 -28.73 -17.77 8.12
N GLU A 84 -28.00 -18.84 7.80
CA GLU A 84 -27.97 -20.06 8.58
C GLU A 84 -26.60 -20.73 8.54
N PHE A 85 -26.32 -21.58 9.52
CA PHE A 85 -25.19 -22.50 9.51
C PHE A 85 -25.65 -23.89 9.04
N GLN A 86 -24.96 -24.50 8.07
CA GLN A 86 -25.41 -25.76 7.45
C GLN A 86 -24.34 -26.85 7.41
N VAL A 87 -24.74 -28.12 7.52
CA VAL A 87 -23.85 -29.25 7.21
C VAL A 87 -24.03 -29.59 5.73
N ILE A 88 -22.94 -29.52 4.96
CA ILE A 88 -22.97 -29.75 3.51
C ILE A 88 -22.07 -30.92 3.11
N ASP A 89 -22.21 -31.37 1.86
CA ASP A 89 -21.29 -32.32 1.25
C ASP A 89 -20.05 -31.63 0.67
N GLU A 90 -19.03 -32.42 0.36
CA GLU A 90 -17.76 -31.93 -0.17
C GLU A 90 -17.89 -31.21 -1.51
N LYS A 91 -18.80 -31.67 -2.40
CA LYS A 91 -18.94 -31.06 -3.74
C LYS A 91 -19.47 -29.63 -3.62
N GLU A 92 -20.43 -29.42 -2.72
CA GLU A 92 -20.95 -28.09 -2.43
C GLU A 92 -19.93 -27.24 -1.66
N ALA A 93 -19.14 -27.83 -0.75
CA ALA A 93 -18.04 -27.15 -0.07
C ALA A 93 -17.02 -26.59 -1.06
N VAL A 94 -16.49 -27.42 -1.97
CA VAL A 94 -15.52 -27.01 -2.99
C VAL A 94 -16.07 -25.87 -3.85
N LYS A 95 -17.37 -25.91 -4.19
CA LYS A 95 -18.02 -24.87 -4.98
C LYS A 95 -18.12 -23.55 -4.22
N ARG A 96 -18.48 -23.59 -2.93
CA ARG A 96 -18.60 -22.41 -2.06
C ARG A 96 -17.24 -21.79 -1.75
N SER A 97 -16.24 -22.60 -1.38
CA SER A 97 -14.87 -22.13 -1.14
C SER A 97 -14.31 -21.44 -2.38
N ARG A 98 -14.44 -22.04 -3.58
CA ARG A 98 -14.00 -21.40 -4.84
C ARG A 98 -14.68 -20.06 -5.10
N LYS A 99 -15.96 -19.93 -4.78
CA LYS A 99 -16.69 -18.66 -4.91
C LYS A 99 -16.18 -17.63 -3.90
N GLY A 100 -15.97 -18.01 -2.65
CA GLY A 100 -15.40 -17.16 -1.60
C GLY A 100 -14.01 -16.65 -1.95
N TYR A 101 -13.12 -17.53 -2.41
CA TYR A 101 -11.78 -17.14 -2.87
C TYR A 101 -11.81 -16.20 -4.08
N ARG A 102 -12.70 -16.43 -5.05
CA ARG A 102 -12.86 -15.51 -6.19
C ARG A 102 -13.32 -14.13 -5.76
N GLN A 103 -14.29 -14.03 -4.84
CA GLN A 103 -14.73 -12.75 -4.29
C GLN A 103 -13.61 -12.04 -3.53
N MET A 104 -12.81 -12.79 -2.77
CA MET A 104 -11.63 -12.26 -2.09
C MET A 104 -10.59 -11.74 -3.09
N GLU A 105 -10.31 -12.47 -4.16
CA GLU A 105 -9.42 -12.02 -5.23
C GLU A 105 -9.96 -10.77 -5.95
N GLU A 106 -11.27 -10.70 -6.18
CA GLU A 106 -11.93 -9.52 -6.76
C GLU A 106 -11.86 -8.30 -5.82
N GLU A 107 -12.07 -8.47 -4.51
CA GLU A 107 -11.93 -7.41 -3.51
C GLU A 107 -10.48 -6.97 -3.29
N LEU A 108 -9.54 -7.93 -3.26
CA LEU A 108 -8.11 -7.63 -3.21
C LEU A 108 -7.69 -6.87 -4.46
N LYS A 109 -8.12 -7.31 -5.64
CA LYS A 109 -7.84 -6.59 -6.89
C LYS A 109 -8.48 -5.21 -6.91
N LYS A 110 -9.70 -5.06 -6.41
CA LYS A 110 -10.34 -3.74 -6.28
C LYS A 110 -9.60 -2.85 -5.27
N THR A 111 -9.10 -3.41 -4.18
CA THR A 111 -8.29 -2.67 -3.19
C THR A 111 -6.92 -2.32 -3.75
N GLU A 112 -6.32 -3.20 -4.55
CA GLU A 112 -5.08 -2.94 -5.30
C GLU A 112 -5.32 -1.89 -6.38
N ASP A 113 -6.42 -1.95 -7.13
CA ASP A 113 -6.81 -0.95 -8.13
C ASP A 113 -7.13 0.40 -7.46
N GLU A 114 -7.82 0.42 -6.32
CA GLU A 114 -8.09 1.62 -5.51
C GLU A 114 -6.80 2.16 -4.87
N ALA A 115 -5.89 1.29 -4.40
CA ALA A 115 -4.59 1.68 -3.88
C ALA A 115 -3.64 2.14 -4.99
N GLU A 116 -3.74 1.56 -6.19
CA GLU A 116 -3.07 2.00 -7.41
C GLU A 116 -3.67 3.32 -7.89
N GLU A 117 -4.99 3.55 -7.81
CA GLU A 117 -5.64 4.84 -8.11
C GLU A 117 -5.28 5.91 -7.06
N GLU A 118 -5.23 5.58 -5.76
CA GLU A 118 -4.74 6.47 -4.71
C GLU A 118 -3.23 6.72 -4.82
N GLU A 119 -2.45 5.69 -5.20
CA GLU A 119 -1.04 5.86 -5.54
C GLU A 119 -0.89 6.70 -6.80
N GLU A 120 -1.73 6.55 -7.82
CA GLU A 120 -1.72 7.27 -9.09
C GLU A 120 -2.16 8.73 -8.89
N GLN A 121 -3.09 9.01 -7.98
CA GLN A 121 -3.32 10.36 -7.48
C GLN A 121 -2.12 10.92 -6.69
N SER A 122 -1.28 10.06 -6.11
CA SER A 122 -0.06 10.42 -5.36
C SER A 122 1.25 10.36 -6.17
N VAL A 123 1.22 9.80 -7.37
CA VAL A 123 2.33 9.55 -8.30
C VAL A 123 1.88 10.16 -9.61
N PRO A 124 2.21 11.42 -9.92
CA PRO A 124 1.38 12.21 -10.81
C PRO A 124 1.32 11.64 -12.23
N PRO A 125 0.11 11.44 -12.80
CA PRO A 125 -0.12 11.70 -14.19
C PRO A 125 -1.15 12.84 -14.27
N TYR A 126 -0.79 13.91 -14.98
CA TYR A 126 -1.70 15.02 -15.34
C TYR A 126 -2.15 15.92 -14.17
N ALA A 127 -1.48 17.06 -14.03
CA ALA A 127 -2.01 18.14 -13.22
C ALA A 127 -3.17 18.82 -13.98
N ARG A 128 -4.36 18.79 -13.37
CA ARG A 128 -5.51 19.60 -13.78
C ARG A 128 -5.19 21.05 -13.46
N SER A 129 -5.43 21.94 -14.42
CA SER A 129 -5.49 23.40 -14.23
C SER A 129 -6.18 23.72 -12.90
N GLY A 130 -5.45 24.38 -11.99
CA GLY A 130 -6.06 25.00 -10.83
C GLY A 130 -7.01 26.08 -11.31
N LYS A 131 -8.32 25.80 -11.33
CA LYS A 131 -9.35 26.81 -11.59
C LYS A 131 -9.14 27.98 -10.63
N GLY A 132 -8.79 29.16 -11.15
CA GLY A 132 -8.89 30.44 -10.43
C GLY A 132 -7.60 31.21 -10.12
N ILE A 133 -6.40 30.68 -10.43
CA ILE A 133 -5.15 31.44 -10.22
C ILE A 133 -4.84 32.24 -11.49
N LYS A 134 -4.82 33.57 -11.38
CA LYS A 134 -4.43 34.49 -12.46
C LYS A 134 -3.03 35.02 -12.17
N ILE A 135 -2.06 34.65 -13.01
CA ILE A 135 -0.72 35.21 -12.96
C ILE A 135 -0.75 36.59 -13.63
N SER A 136 -0.20 37.58 -12.94
CA SER A 136 -0.18 38.99 -13.36
C SER A 136 1.22 39.57 -13.40
N GLY A 137 2.17 38.94 -12.71
CA GLY A 137 3.56 39.35 -12.65
C GLY A 137 4.38 39.01 -13.89
N PRO A 138 5.56 39.62 -14.08
CA PRO A 138 6.47 39.24 -15.15
C PRO A 138 7.06 37.84 -14.94
N MET A 139 7.30 37.14 -16.05
CA MET A 139 8.07 35.89 -16.06
C MET A 139 9.54 36.17 -15.76
N LEU A 140 10.07 35.62 -14.67
CA LEU A 140 11.43 35.86 -14.20
C LEU A 140 12.38 34.74 -14.65
N TYR A 141 11.99 33.48 -14.46
CA TYR A 141 12.83 32.31 -14.75
C TYR A 141 12.09 31.29 -15.61
N SER A 142 12.84 30.50 -16.38
CA SER A 142 12.32 29.39 -17.17
C SER A 142 13.25 28.19 -17.06
N ASN A 143 12.68 27.00 -16.84
CA ASN A 143 13.39 25.74 -16.75
C ASN A 143 12.75 24.73 -17.70
N GLU A 144 13.50 24.25 -18.70
CA GLU A 144 12.98 23.42 -19.80
C GLU A 144 13.82 22.16 -19.94
N PHE A 145 13.19 20.99 -19.86
CA PHE A 145 13.89 19.71 -19.86
C PHE A 145 12.99 18.56 -20.30
N THR A 146 13.61 17.46 -20.68
CA THR A 146 12.92 16.18 -20.90
C THR A 146 13.16 15.28 -19.70
N ILE A 147 12.10 14.75 -19.09
CA ILE A 147 12.21 13.75 -18.03
C ILE A 147 12.70 12.46 -18.67
N THR A 148 14.02 12.24 -18.61
CA THR A 148 14.64 10.96 -18.96
C THR A 148 14.39 9.94 -17.86
N GLU A 149 14.59 8.67 -18.18
CA GLU A 149 14.55 7.61 -17.18
C GLU A 149 15.47 7.95 -15.99
N ALA A 150 16.71 8.36 -16.26
CA ALA A 150 17.68 8.69 -15.20
C ALA A 150 17.20 9.79 -14.26
N ILE A 151 16.59 10.85 -14.80
CA ILE A 151 15.99 11.95 -14.02
C ILE A 151 14.82 11.44 -13.19
N PHE A 152 13.94 10.62 -13.78
CA PHE A 152 12.83 10.00 -13.07
C PHE A 152 13.33 9.12 -11.91
N GLN A 153 14.40 8.36 -12.14
CA GLN A 153 15.04 7.53 -11.12
C GLN A 153 15.62 8.35 -9.98
N GLU A 154 16.24 9.48 -10.30
CA GLU A 154 16.78 10.40 -9.32
C GLU A 154 15.66 11.04 -8.49
N TYR A 155 14.60 11.55 -9.15
CA TYR A 155 13.40 12.07 -8.50
C TYR A 155 12.81 11.05 -7.52
N PHE A 156 12.55 9.82 -8.00
CA PHE A 156 11.91 8.78 -7.19
C PHE A 156 12.79 8.42 -5.98
N LYS A 157 14.11 8.37 -6.16
CA LYS A 157 15.07 8.16 -5.06
C LYS A 157 15.04 9.30 -4.04
N ALA A 158 15.00 10.56 -4.49
CA ALA A 158 14.96 11.72 -3.62
C ALA A 158 13.66 11.78 -2.82
N TYR A 159 12.52 11.53 -3.47
CA TYR A 159 11.20 11.49 -2.85
C TYR A 159 11.06 10.32 -1.86
N MET A 160 11.41 9.10 -2.28
CA MET A 160 11.28 7.90 -1.44
C MET A 160 12.34 7.79 -0.34
N GLY A 161 13.43 8.56 -0.43
CA GLY A 161 14.51 8.55 0.56
C GLY A 161 14.03 8.82 1.99
N LYS A 162 12.92 9.55 2.16
CA LYS A 162 12.28 9.78 3.47
C LYS A 162 11.74 8.48 4.08
N TYR A 163 11.07 7.64 3.29
CA TYR A 163 10.51 6.37 3.76
C TYR A 163 11.61 5.37 4.11
N ARG A 164 12.70 5.33 3.32
CA ARG A 164 13.84 4.45 3.63
C ARG A 164 14.43 4.71 5.02
N ARG A 165 14.47 5.98 5.46
CA ARG A 165 14.92 6.33 6.81
C ARG A 165 14.00 5.76 7.89
N ILE A 166 12.68 5.80 7.67
CA ILE A 166 11.69 5.24 8.60
C ILE A 166 11.92 3.73 8.76
N TYR A 167 12.10 2.99 7.66
CA TYR A 167 12.41 1.55 7.73
C TYR A 167 13.67 1.27 8.55
N TYR A 168 14.75 2.03 8.37
CA TYR A 168 15.97 1.81 9.17
C TYR A 168 15.81 2.18 10.64
N ILE A 169 15.01 3.20 10.97
CA ILE A 169 14.70 3.54 12.36
C ILE A 169 13.90 2.40 13.00
N VAL A 170 12.83 1.95 12.33
CA VAL A 170 11.99 0.85 12.81
C VAL A 170 12.81 -0.43 12.95
N GLY A 171 13.60 -0.78 11.93
CA GLY A 171 14.50 -1.94 11.98
C GLY A 171 15.53 -1.86 13.10
N GLY A 172 16.12 -0.68 13.34
CA GLY A 172 17.04 -0.47 14.46
C GLY A 172 16.38 -0.64 15.83
N VAL A 173 15.18 -0.08 16.02
CA VAL A 173 14.39 -0.24 17.25
C VAL A 173 14.02 -1.72 17.46
N SER A 174 13.55 -2.40 16.41
CA SER A 174 13.24 -3.82 16.45
C SER A 174 14.47 -4.64 16.83
N PHE A 175 15.66 -4.34 16.27
CA PHE A 175 16.88 -5.06 16.63
C PHE A 175 17.23 -4.95 18.12
N VAL A 176 17.14 -3.74 18.68
CA VAL A 176 17.42 -3.50 20.11
C VAL A 176 16.42 -4.23 21.01
N LEU A 177 15.12 -4.18 20.66
CA LEU A 177 14.09 -4.92 21.39
C LEU A 177 14.27 -6.44 21.29
N GLY A 178 14.66 -6.94 20.10
CA GLY A 178 15.02 -8.34 19.90
C GLY A 178 16.21 -8.78 20.76
N ALA A 179 17.26 -7.98 20.82
CA ALA A 179 18.42 -8.28 21.66
C ALA A 179 18.07 -8.27 23.15
N PHE A 180 17.28 -7.30 23.62
CA PHE A 180 16.85 -7.22 25.01
C PHE A 180 15.95 -8.40 25.41
N THR A 181 14.98 -8.75 24.57
CA THR A 181 14.08 -9.89 24.80
C THR A 181 14.81 -11.23 24.78
N TYR A 182 15.83 -11.37 23.91
CA TYR A 182 16.71 -12.54 23.89
C TYR A 182 17.51 -12.69 25.18
N LEU A 183 18.13 -11.59 25.67
CA LEU A 183 18.86 -11.58 26.93
C LEU A 183 17.96 -11.86 28.15
N ALA A 184 16.67 -11.52 28.07
CA ALA A 184 15.66 -11.83 29.08
C ALA A 184 15.15 -13.28 29.03
N GLY A 185 15.66 -14.12 28.11
CA GLY A 185 15.31 -15.55 28.00
C GLY A 185 14.12 -15.87 27.08
N ASN A 186 13.50 -14.87 26.44
CA ASN A 186 12.32 -15.06 25.58
C ASN A 186 12.71 -15.18 24.09
N ALA A 187 13.25 -16.34 23.71
CA ALA A 187 13.81 -16.56 22.36
C ALA A 187 12.78 -16.46 21.22
N THR A 188 11.55 -16.92 21.44
CA THR A 188 10.47 -16.89 20.43
C THR A 188 10.04 -15.45 20.08
N SER A 189 9.87 -14.61 21.10
CA SER A 189 9.55 -13.19 20.90
C SER A 189 10.71 -12.42 20.27
N ALA A 190 11.95 -12.74 20.64
CA ALA A 190 13.15 -12.13 20.05
C ALA A 190 13.26 -12.41 18.55
N LEU A 191 12.92 -13.64 18.12
CA LEU A 191 12.96 -14.03 16.71
C LEU A 191 12.05 -13.15 15.85
N LEU A 192 10.84 -12.82 16.32
CA LEU A 192 9.90 -11.94 15.60
C LEU A 192 10.52 -10.55 15.36
N PHE A 193 11.17 -9.97 16.36
CA PHE A 193 11.85 -8.69 16.23
C PHE A 193 13.02 -8.72 15.24
N PHE A 194 13.78 -9.82 15.22
CA PHE A 194 14.86 -9.99 14.24
C PHE A 194 14.32 -10.18 12.81
N ILE A 195 13.20 -10.89 12.62
CA ILE A 195 12.52 -11.00 11.32
C ILE A 195 12.09 -9.61 10.83
N ILE A 196 11.44 -8.80 11.68
CA ILE A 196 11.05 -7.42 11.34
C ILE A 196 12.26 -6.57 10.98
N THR A 197 13.37 -6.74 11.70
CA THR A 197 14.65 -6.05 11.40
C THR A 197 15.14 -6.39 9.99
N VAL A 198 15.17 -7.68 9.65
CA VAL A 198 15.57 -8.16 8.32
C VAL A 198 14.63 -7.60 7.25
N LEU A 199 13.32 -7.68 7.45
CA LEU A 199 12.34 -7.11 6.52
C LEU A 199 12.56 -5.61 6.29
N CYS A 200 12.81 -4.84 7.34
CA CYS A 200 13.08 -3.40 7.24
C CYS A 200 14.37 -3.07 6.46
N ILE A 201 15.34 -3.97 6.43
CA ILE A 201 16.58 -3.80 5.64
C ILE A 201 16.32 -4.11 4.15
N PHE A 202 15.58 -5.18 3.86
CA PHE A 202 15.41 -5.70 2.49
C PHE A 202 14.24 -5.08 1.71
N LEU A 203 13.11 -4.81 2.36
CA LEU A 203 11.92 -4.28 1.69
C LEU A 203 12.20 -3.00 0.88
N PRO A 204 12.88 -1.97 1.42
CA PRO A 204 13.08 -0.72 0.68
C PRO A 204 13.89 -0.87 -0.60
N ALA A 205 14.76 -1.87 -0.71
CA ALA A 205 15.57 -2.08 -1.90
C ALA A 205 14.79 -2.83 -3.00
N ASN A 206 13.98 -3.83 -2.60
CA ASN A 206 13.30 -4.71 -3.53
C ASN A 206 12.01 -4.08 -4.12
N THR A 207 11.19 -3.44 -3.28
CA THR A 207 10.03 -2.66 -3.78
C THR A 207 10.48 -1.45 -4.60
N TYR A 208 11.60 -0.82 -4.24
CA TYR A 208 12.19 0.26 -5.04
C TYR A 208 12.60 -0.21 -6.44
N ARG A 209 13.20 -1.39 -6.58
CA ARG A 209 13.71 -1.84 -7.89
C ARG A 209 12.58 -2.22 -8.86
N SER A 210 11.54 -2.91 -8.35
CA SER A 210 10.42 -3.38 -9.17
C SER A 210 9.48 -2.26 -9.63
N ALA A 211 9.10 -1.35 -8.71
CA ALA A 211 8.13 -0.28 -9.02
C ALA A 211 8.68 0.80 -9.97
N LYS A 212 10.00 0.99 -9.96
CA LYS A 212 10.72 2.10 -10.59
C LYS A 212 10.65 2.10 -12.12
N ASN A 213 10.92 0.96 -12.76
CA ASN A 213 10.93 0.88 -14.22
C ASN A 213 9.50 0.83 -14.78
N LYS A 214 8.60 0.13 -14.09
CA LYS A 214 7.18 0.07 -14.46
C LYS A 214 6.55 1.46 -14.48
N LYS A 215 6.78 2.28 -13.44
CA LYS A 215 6.20 3.63 -13.31
C LYS A 215 6.69 4.62 -14.37
N TYR A 216 7.98 4.59 -14.77
CA TYR A 216 8.48 5.46 -15.85
C TYR A 216 7.85 5.10 -17.20
N ILE A 217 7.84 3.81 -17.55
CA ILE A 217 7.26 3.31 -18.81
C ILE A 217 5.78 3.68 -18.89
N GLN A 218 5.02 3.46 -17.81
CA GLN A 218 3.62 3.87 -17.71
C GLN A 218 3.41 5.37 -17.94
N GLN A 219 4.29 6.25 -17.45
CA GLN A 219 4.18 7.69 -17.70
C GLN A 219 4.43 8.04 -19.18
N VAL A 220 5.39 7.39 -19.82
CA VAL A 220 5.67 7.58 -21.25
C VAL A 220 4.51 7.08 -22.11
N GLU A 221 3.96 5.91 -21.81
CA GLU A 221 2.78 5.36 -22.49
C GLU A 221 1.57 6.28 -22.35
N LYS A 222 1.31 6.76 -21.13
CA LYS A 222 0.26 7.77 -20.88
C LYS A 222 0.48 9.04 -21.68
N ASN A 223 1.73 9.43 -21.93
CA ASN A 223 2.09 10.57 -22.78
C ASN A 223 1.96 10.27 -24.28
N GLY A 224 1.29 9.17 -24.66
CA GLY A 224 1.16 8.73 -26.05
C GLY A 224 2.46 8.21 -26.64
N GLY A 225 3.38 7.70 -25.80
CA GLY A 225 4.71 7.25 -26.21
C GLY A 225 5.71 8.36 -26.51
N LYS A 226 5.31 9.64 -26.37
CA LYS A 226 6.19 10.79 -26.62
C LYS A 226 7.13 11.04 -25.43
N PRO A 227 8.31 11.63 -25.65
CA PRO A 227 9.20 12.06 -24.57
C PRO A 227 8.48 12.96 -23.56
N LEU A 228 8.82 12.86 -22.29
CA LEU A 228 8.18 13.62 -21.20
C LEU A 228 8.80 15.03 -21.08
N GLU A 229 8.52 15.90 -22.06
CA GLU A 229 9.03 17.27 -22.06
C GLU A 229 8.24 18.13 -21.08
N ARG A 230 8.96 18.91 -20.28
CA ARG A 230 8.43 19.83 -19.28
C ARG A 230 9.05 21.20 -19.45
N ARG A 231 8.22 22.22 -19.27
CA ARG A 231 8.63 23.62 -19.16
C ARG A 231 8.03 24.21 -17.91
N VAL A 232 8.87 24.68 -17.00
CA VAL A 232 8.48 25.30 -15.74
C VAL A 232 8.82 26.78 -15.79
N LEU A 233 7.80 27.63 -15.73
CA LEU A 233 7.95 29.08 -15.78
C LEU A 233 7.71 29.65 -14.38
N PHE A 234 8.61 30.49 -13.91
CA PHE A 234 8.51 31.16 -12.62
C PHE A 234 8.23 32.64 -12.84
N TYR A 235 7.06 33.08 -12.38
CA TYR A 235 6.64 34.47 -12.38
C TYR A 235 6.87 35.09 -11.01
N SER A 236 6.78 36.42 -10.90
CA SER A 236 6.95 37.07 -9.61
C SER A 236 5.88 36.67 -8.58
N ASP A 237 4.68 36.27 -9.01
CA ASP A 237 3.49 35.99 -8.19
C ASP A 237 3.00 34.53 -8.26
N GLY A 238 3.55 33.70 -9.15
CA GLY A 238 3.20 32.28 -9.25
C GLY A 238 4.14 31.50 -10.16
N LEU A 239 3.78 30.26 -10.47
CA LEU A 239 4.53 29.43 -11.41
C LEU A 239 3.59 28.62 -12.30
N GLU A 240 4.02 28.41 -13.55
CA GLU A 240 3.31 27.62 -14.55
C GLU A 240 4.14 26.42 -14.99
N VAL A 241 3.45 25.33 -15.33
CA VAL A 241 4.06 24.09 -15.78
C VAL A 241 3.37 23.64 -17.05
N PHE A 242 4.15 23.46 -18.10
CA PHE A 242 3.70 23.00 -19.41
C PHE A 242 4.30 21.64 -19.73
N SER A 243 3.55 20.91 -20.53
CA SER A 243 3.86 19.55 -20.97
C SER A 243 3.63 19.45 -22.47
N ASN A 244 4.44 18.66 -23.18
CA ASN A 244 4.29 18.52 -24.63
C ASN A 244 3.05 17.72 -25.09
N ASN A 245 2.31 17.13 -24.15
CA ASN A 245 0.98 16.58 -24.40
C ASN A 245 -0.15 17.61 -24.29
N GLY A 246 0.17 18.90 -24.09
CA GLY A 246 -0.80 19.98 -23.94
C GLY A 246 -1.27 20.21 -22.50
N ALA A 247 -0.81 19.44 -21.52
CA ALA A 247 -1.14 19.69 -20.12
C ALA A 247 -0.47 20.97 -19.61
N HIS A 248 -1.26 21.80 -18.92
CA HIS A 248 -0.86 23.07 -18.32
C HIS A 248 -1.38 23.19 -16.90
N SER A 249 -0.56 23.69 -15.99
CA SER A 249 -0.90 23.84 -14.58
C SER A 249 -0.29 25.08 -13.99
N VAL A 250 -1.00 25.68 -13.04
CA VAL A 250 -0.66 26.96 -12.41
C VAL A 250 -0.69 26.78 -10.90
N PHE A 251 0.33 27.27 -10.21
CA PHE A 251 0.48 27.13 -8.76
C PHE A 251 0.89 28.45 -8.10
N SER A 252 0.42 28.66 -6.87
CA SER A 252 0.95 29.70 -5.99
C SER A 252 2.23 29.20 -5.30
N TYR A 253 3.13 30.11 -4.94
CA TYR A 253 4.27 29.77 -4.09
C TYR A 253 3.83 29.23 -2.73
N ASP A 254 2.69 29.69 -2.20
CA ASP A 254 2.13 29.21 -0.93
C ASP A 254 1.71 27.74 -0.97
N ASP A 255 1.52 27.18 -2.17
CA ASP A 255 1.16 25.77 -2.35
C ASP A 255 2.36 24.83 -2.13
N ILE A 256 3.59 25.36 -2.16
CA ILE A 256 4.82 24.61 -1.95
C ILE A 256 4.97 24.32 -0.46
N THR A 257 4.97 23.04 -0.12
CA THR A 257 5.11 22.56 1.26
C THR A 257 6.56 22.29 1.64
N SER A 258 7.36 21.80 0.70
CA SER A 258 8.78 21.52 0.91
C SER A 258 9.53 21.45 -0.42
N ILE A 259 10.85 21.67 -0.35
CA ILE A 259 11.76 21.50 -1.48
C ILE A 259 12.78 20.44 -1.09
N ILE A 260 12.87 19.37 -1.88
CA ILE A 260 13.80 18.26 -1.67
C ILE A 260 14.94 18.40 -2.68
N PRO A 261 16.17 18.73 -2.23
CA PRO A 261 17.31 18.79 -3.13
C PRO A 261 17.81 17.38 -3.48
N SER A 262 18.20 17.18 -4.73
CA SER A 262 18.95 16.02 -5.22
C SER A 262 20.18 16.48 -6.02
N ARG A 263 20.95 15.54 -6.57
CA ARG A 263 22.20 15.79 -7.31
C ARG A 263 22.00 16.73 -8.51
N SER A 264 21.06 16.41 -9.40
CA SER A 264 20.80 17.15 -10.65
C SER A 264 19.52 17.99 -10.62
N LEU A 265 18.65 17.79 -9.62
CA LEU A 265 17.33 18.42 -9.58
C LEU A 265 16.91 18.86 -8.18
N TYR A 266 15.90 19.74 -8.13
CA TYR A 266 15.08 20.02 -6.96
C TYR A 266 13.67 19.47 -7.20
N VAL A 267 13.07 18.88 -6.15
CA VAL A 267 11.68 18.43 -6.15
C VAL A 267 10.87 19.39 -5.28
N LEU A 268 9.95 20.13 -5.89
CA LEU A 268 9.02 21.02 -5.21
C LEU A 268 7.76 20.22 -4.88
N VAL A 269 7.48 20.02 -3.60
CA VAL A 269 6.31 19.26 -3.13
C VAL A 269 5.15 20.22 -2.93
N ILE A 270 4.12 20.11 -3.76
CA ILE A 270 2.95 20.98 -3.81
C ILE A 270 1.74 20.25 -3.18
N ARG A 271 0.98 20.94 -2.31
CA ARG A 271 -0.27 20.49 -1.65
C ARG A 271 -0.40 18.97 -1.46
N LYS A 272 0.26 18.47 -0.42
CA LYS A 272 0.12 17.10 0.14
C LYS A 272 0.49 15.90 -0.76
N LYS A 273 0.82 16.01 -2.06
CA LYS A 273 1.31 14.86 -2.87
C LYS A 273 1.86 15.18 -4.27
N LEU A 274 1.68 16.38 -4.82
CA LEU A 274 2.17 16.70 -6.17
C LEU A 274 3.65 17.07 -6.13
N SER A 275 4.46 16.56 -7.08
CA SER A 275 5.88 16.88 -7.18
C SER A 275 6.20 17.54 -8.52
N LEU A 276 6.82 18.73 -8.45
CA LEU A 276 7.33 19.46 -9.60
C LEU A 276 8.86 19.38 -9.63
N LEU A 277 9.43 19.08 -10.80
CA LEU A 277 10.87 18.96 -10.98
C LEU A 277 11.46 20.26 -11.51
N VAL A 278 12.63 20.64 -11.00
CA VAL A 278 13.44 21.75 -11.50
C VAL A 278 14.86 21.25 -11.65
N LEU A 279 15.35 21.17 -12.88
CA LEU A 279 16.71 20.70 -13.16
C LEU A 279 17.71 21.84 -13.00
N ARG A 280 18.85 21.54 -12.37
CA ARG A 280 19.87 22.53 -12.01
C ARG A 280 20.53 23.17 -13.22
N ASP A 281 20.67 22.43 -14.32
CA ASP A 281 21.38 22.78 -15.55
C ASP A 281 20.45 23.17 -16.71
N SER A 282 19.14 23.18 -16.48
CA SER A 282 18.12 23.30 -17.54
C SER A 282 17.41 24.65 -17.56
N PHE A 283 18.04 25.70 -17.01
CA PHE A 283 17.47 27.06 -17.03
C PHE A 283 17.66 27.71 -18.40
N THR A 284 16.56 28.05 -19.07
CA THR A 284 16.56 28.81 -20.33
C THR A 284 16.43 30.32 -20.11
N LYS A 285 15.98 30.75 -18.92
CA LYS A 285 15.97 32.14 -18.48
C LYS A 285 16.38 32.27 -17.01
N GLY A 286 17.32 33.17 -16.74
CA GLY A 286 17.95 33.37 -15.44
C GLY A 286 18.90 32.23 -15.05
N THR A 287 19.54 32.34 -13.89
CA THR A 287 20.50 31.33 -13.40
C THR A 287 19.97 30.55 -12.21
N LEU A 288 20.56 29.38 -11.96
CA LEU A 288 20.25 28.55 -10.79
C LEU A 288 20.40 29.34 -9.48
N GLU A 289 21.48 30.10 -9.34
CA GLU A 289 21.79 30.83 -8.10
C GLU A 289 20.82 32.00 -7.86
N GLU A 290 20.43 32.70 -8.92
CA GLU A 290 19.38 33.73 -8.84
C GLU A 290 18.03 33.11 -8.47
N TRP A 291 17.68 32.00 -9.10
CA TRP A 291 16.45 31.26 -8.79
C TRP A 291 16.44 30.77 -7.34
N LYS A 292 17.56 30.23 -6.82
CA LYS A 292 17.67 29.81 -5.41
C LYS A 292 17.44 31.00 -4.46
N LYS A 293 18.05 32.15 -4.73
CA LYS A 293 17.86 33.38 -3.93
C LYS A 293 16.41 33.86 -3.97
N PHE A 294 15.81 33.87 -5.15
CA PHE A 294 14.41 34.24 -5.34
C PHE A 294 13.47 33.31 -4.55
N MET A 295 13.65 31.99 -4.68
CA MET A 295 12.82 31.01 -3.98
C MET A 295 13.01 31.04 -2.46
N ALA A 296 14.22 31.36 -1.97
CA ALA A 296 14.47 31.56 -0.54
C ALA A 296 13.71 32.79 0.02
N GLY A 297 13.41 33.78 -0.82
CA GLY A 297 12.57 34.93 -0.47
C GLY A 297 11.06 34.66 -0.52
N LYS A 298 10.63 33.56 -1.15
CA LYS A 298 9.20 33.21 -1.29
C LYS A 298 8.64 32.35 -0.16
N GLY A 299 9.49 31.64 0.58
CA GLY A 299 9.04 30.82 1.70
C GLY A 299 10.19 30.31 2.55
N LYS A 300 9.86 29.74 3.71
CA LYS A 300 10.85 29.28 4.70
C LYS A 300 11.41 27.88 4.38
N TRP A 301 11.37 27.45 3.11
CA TRP A 301 11.89 26.15 2.71
C TRP A 301 13.41 26.17 2.68
N LYS A 302 14.05 25.08 3.13
CA LYS A 302 15.51 24.97 3.07
C LYS A 302 15.95 24.64 1.65
N ILE A 303 16.49 25.62 0.95
CA ILE A 303 17.15 25.46 -0.35
C ILE A 303 18.65 25.46 -0.07
N ARG A 304 19.21 24.29 0.27
CA ARG A 304 20.66 24.10 0.41
C ARG A 304 21.23 23.62 -0.91
#